data_AF-A0A445JXS6-F1
#
_entry.id   AF-A0A445JXS6-F1
#
_cell.length_a   1.000
_cell.length_b   1.000
_cell.length_c   1.000
_cell.angle_alpha   90.00
_cell.angle_beta   90.00
_cell.angle_gamma   90.00
#
_symmetry.space_group_name_H-M   'P 1'
#
loop_
_entity.id
_entity.type
_entity.pdbx_description
1 polymer ?
#
loop_
_entity_poly.entity_id
_entity_poly.type
_entity_poly.pdbx_seq_one_letter_code
_entity_poly.pdbx_strand_id
1 'polypeptide(L)'
;MADALSVIPAAVLRNLADKLYEKRKNAALEVEGIVKQLAGAGDHDRITAVINLLTTEYTFSPQANHRKGGLISLAAATVGLTTEAAQHLEQIVPPVLDSFADQDSRVRYYACEALYNIAKVVRGDFIIFFNQIFDALCKLSADSDANVQSAAHLLDQLVKNIVTESDQFSIEEFIPLLRDRMNVLNPYVHQFLVGWITVLDSVPDIDMLGFLPDFLDGLFNMLSDSSHEIRQQADSALSEFLQEIKNSPVRVNLFADSFLFVHFVFINCDVQCASFSPNILKEKQHVLFICHFLTRAVLLLKSVDYGRMAEILVQRAGSPDEFTRLTAITWINEFVKLGGYQLVPYYADILRAILPCISNKEEKIRVVARETNEELRAIQADPAEAFDVGAILSIARRCSFFNLRKLLGFNLSILSVKKLLICIVLWESKNQLGNDYEDLFCLANSILHLLFCRMILGMV
;
A
#
# COMPACT_ATOMS: atom_id res chain seq x y z
N MET A 1 14.50 43.68 8.07
CA MET A 1 13.57 44.13 9.15
C MET A 1 13.17 45.60 9.03
N ALA A 2 14.11 46.56 8.93
CA ALA A 2 13.77 47.99 8.80
C ALA A 2 12.90 48.32 7.56
N ASP A 3 13.08 47.57 6.46
CA ASP A 3 12.32 47.77 5.21
C ASP A 3 10.91 47.15 5.20
N ALA A 4 10.57 46.24 6.12
CA ALA A 4 9.21 45.66 6.18
C ALA A 4 8.28 46.52 7.04
N LEU A 5 8.80 47.07 8.13
CA LEU A 5 8.09 47.98 9.03
C LEU A 5 7.76 49.33 8.36
N SER A 6 8.48 49.69 7.30
CA SER A 6 8.18 50.87 6.47
C SER A 6 7.08 50.59 5.43
N VAL A 7 6.83 49.32 5.10
CA VAL A 7 5.89 48.90 4.05
C VAL A 7 4.49 48.69 4.61
N ILE A 8 4.36 48.04 5.77
CA ILE A 8 3.05 47.79 6.40
C ILE A 8 2.75 48.89 7.43
N PRO A 9 1.63 49.63 7.31
CA PRO A 9 1.28 50.65 8.29
C PRO A 9 1.17 50.09 9.71
N ALA A 10 1.68 50.83 10.70
CA ALA A 10 1.67 50.38 12.11
C ALA A 10 0.26 50.07 12.66
N ALA A 11 -0.77 50.74 12.14
CA ALA A 11 -2.16 50.45 12.49
C ALA A 11 -2.61 49.06 12.03
N VAL A 12 -2.18 48.63 10.83
CA VAL A 12 -2.44 47.29 10.28
C VAL A 12 -1.77 46.24 11.15
N LEU A 13 -0.48 46.42 11.46
CA LEU A 13 0.26 45.52 12.35
C LEU A 13 -0.43 45.36 13.71
N ARG A 14 -0.83 46.47 14.35
CA ARG A 14 -1.57 46.41 15.61
C ARG A 14 -2.89 45.65 15.48
N ASN A 15 -3.62 45.83 14.38
CA ASN A 15 -4.91 45.19 14.15
C ASN A 15 -4.77 43.68 13.86
N LEU A 16 -3.66 43.23 13.26
CA LEU A 16 -3.36 41.80 13.08
C LEU A 16 -3.23 41.05 14.40
N ALA A 17 -2.78 41.73 15.46
CA ALA A 17 -2.67 41.17 16.81
C ALA A 17 -3.93 41.38 17.68
N ASP A 18 -4.99 42.01 17.16
CA ASP A 18 -6.18 42.33 17.95
C ASP A 18 -6.90 41.05 18.41
N LYS A 19 -7.67 41.13 19.50
CA LYS A 19 -8.47 40.03 20.03
C LYS A 19 -9.65 39.68 19.12
N LEU A 20 -10.22 40.68 18.43
CA LEU A 20 -11.37 40.52 17.55
C LEU A 20 -10.97 39.98 16.18
N TYR A 21 -11.65 38.93 15.73
CA TYR A 21 -11.43 38.32 14.42
C TYR A 21 -11.60 39.31 13.26
N GLU A 22 -12.70 40.07 13.24
CA GLU A 22 -12.99 41.02 12.15
C GLU A 22 -11.88 42.05 11.94
N LYS A 23 -11.24 42.52 13.03
CA LYS A 23 -10.11 43.45 12.91
C LYS A 23 -8.88 42.79 12.31
N ARG A 24 -8.57 41.54 12.69
CA ARG A 24 -7.48 40.78 12.09
C ARG A 24 -7.74 40.53 10.61
N LYS A 25 -8.97 40.15 10.25
CA LYS A 25 -9.39 39.92 8.87
C LYS A 25 -9.25 41.18 8.01
N ASN A 26 -9.75 42.32 8.47
CA ASN A 26 -9.62 43.59 7.73
C ASN A 26 -8.16 43.99 7.54
N ALA A 27 -7.33 43.84 8.58
CA ALA A 27 -5.91 44.11 8.48
C ALA A 27 -5.19 43.15 7.50
N ALA A 28 -5.58 41.87 7.45
CA ALA A 28 -5.04 40.93 6.48
C ALA A 28 -5.44 41.29 5.04
N LEU A 29 -6.65 41.80 4.80
CA LEU A 29 -7.06 42.32 3.48
C LEU A 29 -6.24 43.55 3.06
N GLU A 30 -5.84 44.40 4.01
CA GLU A 30 -4.91 45.50 3.73
C GLU A 30 -3.51 44.95 3.37
N VAL A 31 -3.03 43.91 4.05
CA VAL A 31 -1.77 43.22 3.69
C VAL A 31 -1.86 42.60 2.28
N GLU A 32 -2.96 41.95 1.92
CA GLU A 32 -3.20 41.46 0.56
C GLU A 32 -3.06 42.58 -0.47
N GLY A 33 -3.70 43.73 -0.23
CA GLY A 33 -3.63 44.89 -1.11
C GLY A 33 -2.21 45.43 -1.28
N ILE A 34 -1.43 45.48 -0.20
CA ILE A 34 -0.02 45.89 -0.23
C ILE A 34 0.81 44.89 -1.05
N VAL A 35 0.71 43.59 -0.76
CA VAL A 35 1.47 42.55 -1.47
C VAL A 35 1.12 42.53 -2.96
N LYS A 36 -0.16 42.73 -3.30
CA LYS A 36 -0.61 42.83 -4.69
C LYS A 36 0.01 44.03 -5.43
N GLN A 37 0.16 45.17 -4.76
CA GLN A 37 0.82 46.34 -5.35
C GLN A 37 2.32 46.09 -5.57
N LEU A 38 2.99 45.46 -4.60
CA LEU A 38 4.40 45.11 -4.70
C LEU A 38 4.66 44.08 -5.81
N ALA A 39 3.80 43.07 -5.92
CA ALA A 39 3.88 42.07 -6.99
C ALA A 39 3.69 42.71 -8.37
N GLY A 40 2.71 43.62 -8.51
CA GLY A 40 2.52 44.39 -9.74
C GLY A 40 3.68 45.33 -10.09
N ALA A 41 4.50 45.71 -9.10
CA ALA A 41 5.71 46.50 -9.28
C ALA A 41 6.99 45.65 -9.48
N GLY A 42 6.91 44.31 -9.32
CA GLY A 42 8.05 43.42 -9.37
C GLY A 42 9.01 43.57 -8.17
N ASP A 43 8.56 44.10 -7.04
CA ASP A 43 9.40 44.36 -5.87
C ASP A 43 9.48 43.13 -4.93
N HIS A 44 10.18 42.10 -5.41
CA HIS A 44 10.32 40.82 -4.70
C HIS A 44 11.07 40.94 -3.36
N ASP A 45 11.96 41.93 -3.22
CA ASP A 45 12.70 42.17 -1.98
C ASP A 45 11.76 42.62 -0.86
N ARG A 46 10.84 43.55 -1.15
CA ARG A 46 9.85 44.00 -0.16
C ARG A 46 8.79 42.95 0.14
N ILE A 47 8.38 42.16 -0.85
CA ILE A 47 7.49 41.01 -0.62
C ILE A 47 8.14 40.04 0.37
N THR A 48 9.40 39.68 0.11
CA THR A 48 10.18 38.81 1.00
C THR A 48 10.32 39.42 2.40
N ALA A 49 10.51 40.74 2.51
CA ALA A 49 10.57 41.43 3.79
C ALA A 49 9.23 41.36 4.55
N VAL A 50 8.10 41.50 3.86
CA VAL A 50 6.75 41.36 4.43
C VAL A 50 6.51 39.94 4.92
N ILE A 51 6.79 38.92 4.12
CA ILE A 51 6.61 37.51 4.50
C ILE A 51 7.47 37.16 5.71
N ASN A 52 8.72 37.61 5.73
CA ASN A 52 9.62 37.41 6.87
C ASN A 52 9.09 38.08 8.14
N LEU A 53 8.57 39.31 8.06
CA LEU A 53 7.98 40.00 9.21
C LEU A 53 6.76 39.23 9.77
N LEU A 54 5.86 38.79 8.90
CA LEU A 54 4.69 38.00 9.29
C LEU A 54 5.09 36.66 9.91
N THR A 55 6.17 36.07 9.42
CA THR A 55 6.70 34.81 9.93
C THR A 55 7.34 35.00 11.32
N THR A 56 8.32 35.89 11.44
CA THR A 56 9.11 36.02 12.68
C THR A 56 8.34 36.69 13.81
N GLU A 57 7.56 37.74 13.52
CA GLU A 57 6.89 38.53 14.56
C GLU A 57 5.48 38.03 14.90
N TYR A 58 4.85 37.27 13.99
CA TYR A 58 3.48 36.79 14.16
C TYR A 58 3.38 35.27 14.29
N THR A 59 3.70 34.47 13.27
CA THR A 59 3.46 33.00 13.34
C THR A 59 4.30 32.32 14.43
N PHE A 60 5.54 32.76 14.65
CA PHE A 60 6.40 32.27 15.73
C PHE A 60 6.25 33.03 17.06
N SER A 61 5.26 33.93 17.16
CA SER A 61 5.05 34.72 18.37
C SER A 61 4.59 33.85 19.55
N PRO A 62 5.02 34.16 20.79
CA PRO A 62 4.48 33.51 21.98
C PRO A 62 2.98 33.82 22.20
N GLN A 63 2.46 34.90 21.59
CA GLN A 63 1.08 35.34 21.78
C GLN A 63 0.13 34.70 20.75
N ALA A 64 -0.89 33.99 21.23
CA ALA A 64 -1.82 33.28 20.34
C ALA A 64 -2.55 34.19 19.33
N ASN A 65 -2.88 35.43 19.69
CA ASN A 65 -3.53 36.35 18.74
C ASN A 65 -2.59 36.82 17.63
N HIS A 66 -1.29 36.96 17.93
CA HIS A 66 -0.30 37.25 16.91
C HIS A 66 -0.20 36.08 15.93
N ARG A 67 -0.10 34.84 16.43
CA ARG A 67 -0.06 33.66 15.55
C ARG A 67 -1.27 33.57 14.63
N LYS A 68 -2.48 33.79 15.17
CA LYS A 68 -3.73 33.86 14.37
C LYS A 68 -3.66 34.95 13.30
N GLY A 69 -3.18 36.14 13.64
CA GLY A 69 -2.97 37.24 12.70
C GLY A 69 -1.96 36.91 11.61
N GLY A 70 -0.85 36.28 11.96
CA GLY A 70 0.20 35.84 11.04
C GLY A 70 -0.32 34.83 10.02
N LEU A 71 -1.06 33.81 10.48
CA LEU A 71 -1.65 32.78 9.61
C LEU A 71 -2.62 33.36 8.59
N ILE A 72 -3.56 34.20 9.03
CA ILE A 72 -4.52 34.86 8.12
C ILE A 72 -3.77 35.79 7.14
N SER A 73 -2.72 36.48 7.60
CA SER A 73 -1.95 37.40 6.75
C SER A 73 -1.07 36.69 5.74
N LEU A 74 -0.49 35.53 6.06
CA LEU A 74 0.27 34.74 5.10
C LEU A 74 -0.62 34.20 3.98
N ALA A 75 -1.82 33.75 4.33
CA ALA A 75 -2.82 33.37 3.33
C ALA A 75 -3.23 34.57 2.46
N ALA A 76 -3.51 35.72 3.07
CA ALA A 76 -3.86 36.95 2.36
C ALA A 76 -2.71 37.47 1.46
N ALA A 77 -1.47 37.39 1.93
CA ALA A 77 -0.28 37.70 1.12
C ALA A 77 -0.17 36.77 -0.09
N THR A 78 -0.42 35.47 0.09
CA THR A 78 -0.43 34.49 -1.02
C THR A 78 -1.49 34.82 -2.06
N VAL A 79 -2.70 35.22 -1.63
CA VAL A 79 -3.76 35.70 -2.55
C VAL A 79 -3.30 36.94 -3.31
N GLY A 80 -2.63 37.87 -2.63
CA GLY A 80 -2.09 39.10 -3.23
C GLY A 80 -1.00 38.84 -4.28
N LEU A 81 -0.21 37.77 -4.11
CA LEU A 81 0.87 37.38 -5.04
C LEU A 81 0.36 36.83 -6.37
N THR A 82 -0.88 36.33 -6.42
CA THR A 82 -1.49 35.74 -7.62
C THR A 82 -0.57 34.73 -8.33
N THR A 83 -0.01 35.07 -9.49
CA THR A 83 0.87 34.20 -10.29
C THR A 83 2.29 34.07 -9.73
N GLU A 84 2.74 35.01 -8.89
CA GLU A 84 4.07 34.99 -8.27
C GLU A 84 4.11 34.15 -6.99
N ALA A 85 2.96 33.62 -6.55
CA ALA A 85 2.84 32.92 -5.27
C ALA A 85 3.79 31.72 -5.15
N ALA A 86 3.97 30.96 -6.24
CA ALA A 86 4.81 29.77 -6.29
C ALA A 86 6.25 30.03 -5.81
N GLN A 87 6.83 31.20 -6.16
CA GLN A 87 8.21 31.55 -5.82
C GLN A 87 8.45 31.78 -4.33
N HIS A 88 7.37 32.02 -3.57
CA HIS A 88 7.43 32.34 -2.15
C HIS A 88 6.91 31.21 -1.25
N LEU A 89 6.43 30.09 -1.82
CA LEU A 89 5.82 29.02 -1.04
C LEU A 89 6.77 28.37 -0.02
N GLU A 90 8.05 28.23 -0.34
CA GLU A 90 9.05 27.69 0.60
C GLU A 90 9.21 28.54 1.87
N GLN A 91 8.88 29.83 1.80
CA GLN A 91 8.89 30.73 2.97
C GLN A 91 7.53 30.77 3.68
N ILE A 92 6.44 30.60 2.93
CA ILE A 92 5.07 30.76 3.44
C ILE A 92 4.54 29.48 4.09
N VAL A 93 4.75 28.32 3.47
CA VAL A 93 4.11 27.05 3.88
C VAL A 93 4.67 26.50 5.19
N PRO A 94 6.00 26.41 5.42
CA PRO A 94 6.52 25.79 6.64
C PRO A 94 6.02 26.43 7.96
N PRO A 95 5.98 27.76 8.12
CA PRO A 95 5.43 28.38 9.34
C PRO A 95 3.95 28.09 9.58
N VAL A 96 3.16 27.86 8.52
CA VAL A 96 1.76 27.46 8.61
C VAL A 96 1.66 26.00 9.07
N LEU A 97 2.50 25.11 8.52
CA LEU A 97 2.58 23.71 8.94
C LEU A 97 2.99 23.55 10.40
N ASP A 98 3.97 24.34 10.88
CA ASP A 98 4.39 24.33 12.28
C ASP A 98 3.22 24.67 13.23
N SER A 99 2.30 25.52 12.78
CA SER A 99 1.12 25.92 13.55
C SER A 99 0.05 24.83 13.68
N PHE A 100 0.17 23.72 12.94
CA PHE A 100 -0.69 22.53 13.15
C PHE A 100 -0.40 21.80 14.46
N ALA A 101 0.78 22.00 15.06
CA ALA A 101 1.13 21.44 16.36
C ALA A 101 0.92 22.43 17.52
N ASP A 102 0.26 23.57 17.28
CA ASP A 102 0.06 24.59 18.29
C ASP A 102 -0.75 24.09 19.48
N GLN A 103 -0.44 24.59 20.68
CA GLN A 103 -1.15 24.22 21.91
C GLN A 103 -2.59 24.79 21.94
N ASP A 104 -2.85 25.95 21.32
CA ASP A 104 -4.18 26.56 21.22
C ASP A 104 -4.93 25.97 20.00
N SER A 105 -6.05 25.28 20.24
CA SER A 105 -6.86 24.67 19.17
C SER A 105 -7.35 25.69 18.15
N ARG A 106 -7.56 26.95 18.57
CA ARG A 106 -7.93 28.01 17.62
C ARG A 106 -6.80 28.34 16.67
N VAL A 107 -5.53 28.30 17.12
CA VAL A 107 -4.38 28.53 16.21
C VAL A 107 -4.31 27.39 15.19
N ARG A 108 -4.46 26.13 15.62
CA ARG A 108 -4.52 24.98 14.70
C ARG A 108 -5.65 25.10 13.68
N TYR A 109 -6.84 25.53 14.11
CA TYR A 109 -7.96 25.81 13.21
C TYR A 109 -7.60 26.87 12.16
N TYR A 110 -7.00 28.00 12.57
CA TYR A 110 -6.58 29.05 11.64
C TYR A 110 -5.45 28.58 10.70
N ALA A 111 -4.60 27.65 11.14
CA ALA A 111 -3.60 27.06 10.28
C ALA A 111 -4.24 26.22 9.17
N CYS A 112 -5.30 25.44 9.49
CA CYS A 112 -6.05 24.68 8.48
C CYS A 112 -6.71 25.62 7.46
N GLU A 113 -7.35 26.69 7.94
CA GLU A 113 -7.99 27.69 7.09
C GLU A 113 -6.97 28.45 6.21
N ALA A 114 -5.83 28.84 6.79
CA ALA A 114 -4.77 29.52 6.06
C ALA A 114 -4.21 28.62 4.95
N LEU A 115 -3.87 27.37 5.28
CA LEU A 115 -3.31 26.44 4.31
C LEU A 115 -4.31 26.06 3.22
N TYR A 116 -5.60 25.94 3.55
CA TYR A 116 -6.66 25.75 2.56
C TYR A 116 -6.68 26.88 1.53
N ASN A 117 -6.63 28.13 2.01
CA ASN A 117 -6.64 29.30 1.12
C ASN A 117 -5.36 29.39 0.28
N ILE A 118 -4.21 29.07 0.84
CA ILE A 118 -2.93 28.99 0.12
C ILE A 118 -3.01 27.92 -0.98
N ALA A 119 -3.38 26.69 -0.64
CA ALA A 119 -3.49 25.57 -1.57
C ALA A 119 -4.50 25.85 -2.70
N LYS A 120 -5.60 26.54 -2.37
CA LYS A 120 -6.61 26.95 -3.35
C LYS A 120 -6.05 27.93 -4.39
N VAL A 121 -5.12 28.80 -4.01
CA VAL A 121 -4.47 29.75 -4.95
C VAL A 121 -3.42 29.05 -5.79
N VAL A 122 -2.53 28.27 -5.16
CA VAL A 122 -1.33 27.73 -5.85
C VAL A 122 -1.53 26.37 -6.53
N ARG A 123 -2.59 25.63 -6.21
CA ARG A 123 -2.98 24.37 -6.88
C ARG A 123 -1.79 23.41 -7.02
N GLY A 124 -1.36 23.07 -8.24
CA GLY A 124 -0.30 22.07 -8.49
C GLY A 124 1.06 22.43 -7.88
N ASP A 125 1.41 23.72 -7.78
CA ASP A 125 2.68 24.17 -7.18
C ASP A 125 2.79 23.80 -5.69
N PHE A 126 1.66 23.45 -5.07
CA PHE A 126 1.56 23.04 -3.67
C PHE A 126 2.09 21.62 -3.41
N ILE A 127 2.22 20.78 -4.44
CA ILE A 127 2.50 19.34 -4.31
C ILE A 127 3.88 19.05 -3.76
N ILE A 128 4.85 19.96 -3.92
CA ILE A 128 6.19 19.82 -3.34
C ILE A 128 6.17 19.67 -1.80
N PHE A 129 5.09 20.11 -1.14
CA PHE A 129 4.91 19.97 0.32
C PHE A 129 4.04 18.77 0.70
N PHE A 130 3.53 17.99 -0.26
CA PHE A 130 2.49 16.98 -0.04
C PHE A 130 2.82 16.04 1.12
N ASN A 131 4.03 15.47 1.18
CA ASN A 131 4.41 14.53 2.23
C ASN A 131 4.30 15.15 3.63
N GLN A 132 4.70 16.41 3.79
CA GLN A 132 4.60 17.13 5.07
C GLN A 132 3.14 17.43 5.42
N ILE A 133 2.34 17.79 4.42
CA ILE A 133 0.92 18.10 4.59
C ILE A 133 0.13 16.85 4.94
N PHE A 134 0.34 15.75 4.22
CA PHE A 134 -0.29 14.45 4.51
C PHE A 134 0.03 14.03 5.94
N ASP A 135 1.29 14.13 6.36
CA ASP A 135 1.70 13.78 7.72
C ASP A 135 0.98 14.61 8.79
N ALA A 136 0.86 15.93 8.55
CA ALA A 136 0.16 16.83 9.44
C ALA A 136 -1.36 16.58 9.47
N LEU A 137 -1.98 16.41 8.30
CA LEU A 137 -3.41 16.10 8.18
C LEU A 137 -3.77 14.76 8.84
N CYS A 138 -2.90 13.76 8.71
CA CYS A 138 -3.04 12.49 9.39
C CYS A 138 -3.14 12.69 10.92
N LYS A 139 -2.28 13.53 11.51
CA LYS A 139 -2.34 13.88 12.94
C LYS A 139 -3.59 14.69 13.29
N LEU A 140 -3.94 15.68 12.47
CA LEU A 140 -5.11 16.55 12.69
C LEU A 140 -6.46 15.84 12.53
N SER A 141 -6.52 14.75 11.77
CA SER A 141 -7.72 13.92 11.66
C SER A 141 -8.19 13.43 13.03
N ALA A 142 -7.26 13.17 13.94
CA ALA A 142 -7.49 12.74 15.31
C ALA A 142 -7.31 13.88 16.34
N ASP A 143 -7.42 15.15 15.92
CA ASP A 143 -7.30 16.30 16.83
C ASP A 143 -8.34 16.23 17.96
N SER A 144 -7.99 16.69 19.15
CA SER A 144 -8.92 16.75 20.29
C SER A 144 -10.11 17.71 20.09
N ASP A 145 -9.98 18.71 19.20
CA ASP A 145 -11.01 19.73 18.95
C ASP A 145 -11.77 19.43 17.65
N ALA A 146 -13.08 19.24 17.77
CA ALA A 146 -13.94 18.88 16.63
C ALA A 146 -13.96 19.95 15.51
N ASN A 147 -13.75 21.23 15.84
CA ASN A 147 -13.67 22.28 14.81
C ASN A 147 -12.37 22.15 14.01
N VAL A 148 -11.28 21.78 14.67
CA VAL A 148 -9.99 21.52 14.01
C VAL A 148 -10.10 20.29 13.11
N GLN A 149 -10.71 19.20 13.60
CA GLN A 149 -11.00 18.02 12.77
C GLN A 149 -11.83 18.40 11.53
N SER A 150 -12.89 19.20 11.70
CA SER A 150 -13.74 19.64 10.59
C SER A 150 -12.98 20.48 9.56
N ALA A 151 -12.12 21.40 10.02
CA ALA A 151 -11.28 22.21 9.14
C ALA A 151 -10.22 21.38 8.42
N ALA A 152 -9.60 20.41 9.11
CA ALA A 152 -8.64 19.48 8.54
C ALA A 152 -9.30 18.60 7.46
N HIS A 153 -10.55 18.18 7.66
CA HIS A 153 -11.30 17.44 6.65
C HIS A 153 -11.52 18.27 5.36
N LEU A 154 -11.89 19.54 5.46
CA LEU A 154 -12.03 20.40 4.28
C LEU A 154 -10.70 20.58 3.51
N LEU A 155 -9.61 20.72 4.26
CA LEU A 155 -8.26 20.79 3.68
C LEU A 155 -7.87 19.45 3.03
N ASP A 156 -8.11 18.32 3.69
CA ASP A 156 -7.90 16.98 3.14
C ASP A 156 -8.61 16.78 1.80
N GLN A 157 -9.89 17.17 1.71
CA GLN A 157 -10.65 17.09 0.45
C GLN A 157 -10.03 17.96 -0.65
N LEU A 158 -9.57 19.18 -0.34
CA LEU A 158 -8.90 20.03 -1.31
C LEU A 158 -7.56 19.44 -1.77
N VAL A 159 -6.76 18.90 -0.85
CA VAL A 159 -5.46 18.30 -1.17
C VAL A 159 -5.65 17.05 -2.04
N LYS A 160 -6.65 16.21 -1.76
CA LYS A 160 -7.06 15.10 -2.63
C LYS A 160 -7.35 15.58 -4.05
N ASN A 161 -8.19 16.58 -4.20
CA ASN A 161 -8.52 17.14 -5.53
C ASN A 161 -7.28 17.66 -6.26
N ILE A 162 -6.37 18.36 -5.57
CA ILE A 162 -5.13 18.86 -6.17
C ILE A 162 -4.23 17.72 -6.62
N VAL A 163 -4.07 16.69 -5.79
CA VAL A 163 -3.25 15.50 -6.11
C VAL A 163 -3.82 14.74 -7.31
N THR A 164 -5.14 14.51 -7.35
CA THR A 164 -5.78 13.79 -8.45
C THR A 164 -5.79 14.57 -9.78
N GLU A 165 -5.63 15.89 -9.73
CA GLU A 165 -5.58 16.76 -10.92
C GLU A 165 -4.15 17.01 -11.43
N SER A 166 -3.12 16.51 -10.75
CA SER A 166 -1.71 16.81 -11.07
C SER A 166 -0.91 15.60 -11.52
N ASP A 167 -0.04 15.86 -12.48
CA ASP A 167 0.97 14.94 -13.03
C ASP A 167 2.29 14.93 -12.24
N GLN A 168 2.48 15.82 -11.28
CA GLN A 168 3.72 15.95 -10.50
C GLN A 168 3.75 15.05 -9.26
N PHE A 169 2.63 14.40 -8.93
CA PHE A 169 2.52 13.57 -7.75
C PHE A 169 3.30 12.26 -7.91
N SER A 170 4.29 12.04 -7.04
CA SER A 170 5.07 10.79 -7.01
C SER A 170 4.47 9.81 -6.00
N ILE A 171 3.78 8.79 -6.50
CA ILE A 171 3.24 7.72 -5.65
C ILE A 171 4.37 6.95 -4.94
N GLU A 172 5.51 6.73 -5.61
CA GLU A 172 6.65 5.98 -5.06
C GLU A 172 7.23 6.63 -3.79
N GLU A 173 7.28 7.97 -3.75
CA GLU A 173 7.75 8.72 -2.59
C GLU A 173 6.73 8.74 -1.44
N PHE A 174 5.44 8.59 -1.76
CA PHE A 174 4.36 8.59 -0.79
C PHE A 174 4.21 7.25 -0.05
N ILE A 175 4.37 6.12 -0.74
CA ILE A 175 4.11 4.78 -0.18
C ILE A 175 4.84 4.50 1.15
N PRO A 176 6.12 4.87 1.35
CA PRO A 176 6.78 4.70 2.65
C PRO A 176 6.05 5.42 3.80
N LEU A 177 5.57 6.65 3.55
CA LEU A 177 4.83 7.43 4.53
C LEU A 177 3.45 6.81 4.83
N LEU A 178 2.75 6.33 3.79
CA LEU A 178 1.50 5.60 3.94
C LEU A 178 1.70 4.37 4.83
N ARG A 179 2.68 3.53 4.49
CA ARG A 179 3.02 2.29 5.24
C ARG A 179 3.29 2.58 6.71
N ASP A 180 4.09 3.59 7.02
CA ASP A 180 4.41 3.95 8.42
C ASP A 180 3.16 4.34 9.21
N ARG A 181 2.19 4.99 8.56
CA ARG A 181 0.94 5.46 9.18
C ARG A 181 -0.10 4.35 9.34
N MET A 182 -0.06 3.26 8.56
CA MET A 182 -0.97 2.12 8.68
C MET A 182 -0.91 1.39 10.04
N ASN A 183 0.18 1.59 10.82
CA ASN A 183 0.33 0.98 12.15
C ASN A 183 -0.34 1.78 13.28
N VAL A 184 -0.88 2.96 12.99
CA VAL A 184 -1.48 3.84 14.00
C VAL A 184 -2.92 3.41 14.30
N LEU A 185 -3.13 2.80 15.47
CA LEU A 185 -4.44 2.32 15.93
C LEU A 185 -5.35 3.45 16.44
N ASN A 186 -5.81 4.32 15.53
CA ASN A 186 -6.79 5.36 15.83
C ASN A 186 -7.89 5.39 14.76
N PRO A 187 -9.19 5.32 15.12
CA PRO A 187 -10.28 5.30 14.15
C PRO A 187 -10.28 6.48 13.17
N TYR A 188 -10.01 7.70 13.64
CA TYR A 188 -9.98 8.87 12.75
C TYR A 188 -8.83 8.79 11.74
N VAL A 189 -7.67 8.29 12.18
CA VAL A 189 -6.52 8.05 11.30
C VAL A 189 -6.85 6.95 10.30
N HIS A 190 -7.46 5.85 10.72
CA HIS A 190 -7.87 4.78 9.81
C HIS A 190 -8.84 5.28 8.73
N GLN A 191 -9.86 6.06 9.11
CA GLN A 191 -10.79 6.67 8.15
C GLN A 191 -10.07 7.59 7.16
N PHE A 192 -9.13 8.39 7.65
CA PHE A 192 -8.29 9.25 6.80
C PHE A 192 -7.47 8.43 5.80
N LEU A 193 -6.79 7.37 6.26
CA LEU A 193 -5.91 6.53 5.43
C LEU A 193 -6.67 5.74 4.38
N VAL A 194 -7.79 5.10 4.74
CA VAL A 194 -8.64 4.39 3.76
C VAL A 194 -9.14 5.37 2.70
N GLY A 195 -9.57 6.56 3.11
CA GLY A 195 -10.01 7.60 2.18
C GLY A 195 -8.91 8.12 1.24
N TRP A 196 -7.63 8.03 1.59
CA TRP A 196 -6.52 8.32 0.68
C TRP A 196 -6.24 7.17 -0.27
N ILE A 197 -6.25 5.93 0.25
CA ILE A 197 -6.03 4.72 -0.56
C ILE A 197 -7.09 4.64 -1.67
N THR A 198 -8.37 4.80 -1.35
CA THR A 198 -9.46 4.70 -2.34
C THR A 198 -9.42 5.82 -3.38
N VAL A 199 -9.09 7.05 -2.97
CA VAL A 199 -8.96 8.18 -3.91
C VAL A 199 -7.81 7.94 -4.88
N LEU A 200 -6.64 7.52 -4.39
CA LEU A 200 -5.48 7.27 -5.23
C LEU A 200 -5.69 6.08 -6.17
N ASP A 201 -6.35 5.02 -5.70
CA ASP A 201 -6.69 3.85 -6.50
C ASP A 201 -7.65 4.20 -7.65
N SER A 202 -8.53 5.17 -7.45
CA SER A 202 -9.44 5.65 -8.50
C SER A 202 -8.76 6.48 -9.60
N VAL A 203 -7.48 6.86 -9.45
CA VAL A 203 -6.72 7.63 -10.45
C VAL A 203 -6.12 6.69 -11.51
N PRO A 204 -6.51 6.78 -12.79
CA PRO A 204 -6.10 5.81 -13.82
C PRO A 204 -4.58 5.69 -14.05
N ASP A 205 -3.84 6.76 -13.80
CA ASP A 205 -2.39 6.83 -14.01
C ASP A 205 -1.58 6.40 -12.77
N ILE A 206 -2.24 6.14 -11.64
CA ILE A 206 -1.60 5.68 -10.39
C ILE A 206 -1.82 4.17 -10.25
N ASP A 207 -0.73 3.41 -10.18
CA ASP A 207 -0.78 1.96 -9.96
C ASP A 207 -0.71 1.63 -8.46
N MET A 208 -1.83 1.77 -7.74
CA MET A 208 -1.91 1.40 -6.33
C MET A 208 -1.76 -0.10 -6.10
N LEU A 209 -2.19 -0.92 -7.07
CA LEU A 209 -2.13 -2.38 -6.98
C LEU A 209 -0.69 -2.90 -6.86
N GLY A 210 0.26 -2.28 -7.57
CA GLY A 210 1.69 -2.59 -7.45
C GLY A 210 2.26 -2.39 -6.04
N PHE A 211 1.65 -1.51 -5.24
CA PHE A 211 2.05 -1.21 -3.87
C PHE A 211 1.17 -1.87 -2.80
N LEU A 212 0.11 -2.58 -3.19
CA LEU A 212 -0.83 -3.22 -2.26
C LEU A 212 -0.17 -4.03 -1.13
N PRO A 213 0.89 -4.85 -1.35
CA PRO A 213 1.54 -5.59 -0.27
C PRO A 213 2.05 -4.71 0.89
N ASP A 214 2.29 -3.42 0.63
CA ASP A 214 2.84 -2.49 1.61
C ASP A 214 1.82 -2.01 2.65
N PHE A 215 0.53 -2.02 2.30
CA PHE A 215 -0.55 -1.51 3.16
C PHE A 215 -1.70 -2.51 3.34
N LEU A 216 -1.69 -3.66 2.65
CA LEU A 216 -2.71 -4.71 2.75
C LEU A 216 -2.97 -5.13 4.18
N ASP A 217 -1.92 -5.39 4.97
CA ASP A 217 -2.05 -5.81 6.36
C ASP A 217 -2.77 -4.75 7.23
N GLY A 218 -2.52 -3.46 6.93
CA GLY A 218 -3.19 -2.34 7.55
C GLY A 218 -4.69 -2.28 7.24
N LEU A 219 -5.08 -2.53 5.98
CA LEU A 219 -6.51 -2.65 5.61
C LEU A 219 -7.18 -3.81 6.34
N PHE A 220 -6.49 -4.95 6.47
CA PHE A 220 -6.99 -6.08 7.26
C PHE A 220 -7.13 -5.76 8.76
N ASN A 221 -6.25 -4.94 9.33
CA ASN A 221 -6.42 -4.46 10.71
C ASN A 221 -7.71 -3.65 10.87
N MET A 222 -8.08 -2.85 9.87
CA MET A 222 -9.27 -1.99 9.87
C MET A 222 -10.58 -2.79 9.77
N LEU A 223 -10.56 -4.04 9.29
CA LEU A 223 -11.73 -4.94 9.33
C LEU A 223 -12.14 -5.30 10.76
N SER A 224 -11.23 -5.18 11.72
CA SER A 224 -11.48 -5.38 13.15
C SER A 224 -11.64 -4.06 13.92
N ASP A 225 -11.79 -2.92 13.22
CA ASP A 225 -11.95 -1.61 13.88
C ASP A 225 -13.24 -1.57 14.71
N SER A 226 -13.22 -0.80 15.80
CA SER A 226 -14.41 -0.50 16.60
C SER A 226 -15.53 0.16 15.81
N SER A 227 -15.20 1.03 14.84
CA SER A 227 -16.17 1.76 14.03
C SER A 227 -16.70 0.90 12.89
N HIS A 228 -18.03 0.76 12.81
CA HIS A 228 -18.68 0.04 11.71
C HIS A 228 -18.39 0.68 10.35
N GLU A 229 -18.35 2.00 10.29
CA GLU A 229 -18.10 2.73 9.04
C GLU A 229 -16.70 2.44 8.50
N ILE A 230 -15.69 2.39 9.37
CA ILE A 230 -14.31 2.08 8.98
C ILE A 230 -14.20 0.64 8.48
N ARG A 231 -14.82 -0.31 9.18
CA ARG A 231 -14.85 -1.71 8.72
C ARG A 231 -15.47 -1.83 7.33
N GLN A 232 -16.56 -1.09 7.09
CA GLN A 232 -17.23 -1.08 5.79
C GLN A 232 -16.34 -0.45 4.69
N GLN A 233 -15.70 0.68 4.96
CA GLN A 233 -14.80 1.32 4.00
C GLN A 233 -13.59 0.44 3.66
N ALA A 234 -12.98 -0.21 4.67
CA ALA A 234 -11.87 -1.13 4.46
C ALA A 234 -12.29 -2.36 3.65
N ASP A 235 -13.46 -2.94 3.92
CA ASP A 235 -13.99 -4.07 3.16
C ASP A 235 -14.32 -3.71 1.71
N SER A 236 -14.87 -2.51 1.47
CA SER A 236 -15.10 -1.99 0.13
C SER A 236 -13.78 -1.82 -0.64
N ALA A 237 -12.77 -1.18 -0.04
CA ALA A 237 -11.47 -1.01 -0.67
C ALA A 237 -10.80 -2.36 -0.99
N LEU A 238 -10.81 -3.31 -0.06
CA LEU A 238 -10.29 -4.66 -0.31
C LEU A 238 -11.08 -5.38 -1.42
N SER A 239 -12.39 -5.22 -1.45
CA SER A 239 -13.22 -5.83 -2.51
C SER A 239 -12.88 -5.27 -3.88
N GLU A 240 -12.65 -3.96 -3.99
CA GLU A 240 -12.24 -3.28 -5.23
C GLU A 240 -10.88 -3.79 -5.71
N PHE A 241 -9.84 -3.77 -4.86
CA PHE A 241 -8.53 -4.34 -5.19
C PHE A 241 -8.60 -5.79 -5.65
N LEU A 242 -9.41 -6.62 -4.98
CA LEU A 242 -9.56 -8.02 -5.37
C LEU A 242 -10.21 -8.17 -6.76
N GLN A 243 -11.20 -7.32 -7.09
CA GLN A 243 -11.78 -7.30 -8.43
C GLN A 243 -10.78 -6.82 -9.47
N GLU A 244 -9.94 -5.84 -9.15
CA GLU A 244 -8.87 -5.40 -10.03
C GLU A 244 -7.87 -6.52 -10.33
N ILE A 245 -7.43 -7.26 -9.30
CA ILE A 245 -6.57 -8.43 -9.48
C ILE A 245 -7.22 -9.46 -10.42
N LYS A 246 -8.52 -9.72 -10.26
CA LYS A 246 -9.27 -10.67 -11.09
C LYS A 246 -9.41 -10.22 -12.55
N ASN A 247 -9.56 -8.92 -12.76
CA ASN A 247 -9.72 -8.32 -14.08
C ASN A 247 -8.39 -7.98 -14.75
N SER A 248 -7.29 -7.99 -13.99
CA SER A 248 -5.97 -7.63 -14.50
C SER A 248 -5.49 -8.66 -15.53
N PRO A 249 -5.01 -8.21 -16.71
CA PRO A 249 -4.59 -9.08 -17.81
C PRO A 249 -3.27 -9.83 -17.54
N VAL A 250 -2.82 -9.95 -16.28
CA VAL A 250 -1.66 -10.80 -15.86
C VAL A 250 -1.91 -12.29 -16.16
N ARG A 251 -3.04 -12.64 -16.79
CA ARG A 251 -3.14 -13.80 -17.67
C ARG A 251 -2.38 -13.60 -18.99
N VAL A 252 -1.07 -13.42 -18.92
CA VAL A 252 -0.20 -14.06 -19.89
C VAL A 252 0.97 -14.62 -19.13
N ASN A 253 1.20 -15.91 -19.36
CA ASN A 253 2.41 -16.69 -19.17
C ASN A 253 3.69 -15.97 -19.64
N LEU A 254 3.96 -14.73 -19.27
CA LEU A 254 5.16 -14.04 -19.74
C LEU A 254 6.40 -14.60 -19.07
N PHE A 255 6.35 -15.11 -17.84
CA PHE A 255 7.51 -15.82 -17.28
C PHE A 255 7.71 -17.21 -17.91
N ALA A 256 6.65 -17.98 -18.17
CA ALA A 256 6.77 -19.27 -18.85
C ALA A 256 7.17 -19.10 -20.32
N ASP A 257 6.58 -18.13 -21.04
CA ASP A 257 6.87 -17.84 -22.44
C ASP A 257 8.17 -17.04 -22.61
N SER A 258 8.61 -16.21 -21.66
CA SER A 258 9.93 -15.57 -21.74
C SER A 258 11.07 -16.46 -21.25
N PHE A 259 10.87 -17.37 -20.29
CA PHE A 259 11.84 -18.43 -20.03
C PHE A 259 11.88 -19.42 -21.19
N LEU A 260 10.75 -19.84 -21.77
CA LEU A 260 10.75 -20.64 -22.98
C LEU A 260 11.33 -19.88 -24.18
N PHE A 261 11.11 -18.57 -24.33
CA PHE A 261 11.69 -17.81 -25.45
C PHE A 261 13.18 -17.53 -25.25
N VAL A 262 13.64 -17.22 -24.03
CA VAL A 262 15.08 -17.07 -23.71
C VAL A 262 15.76 -18.43 -23.80
N HIS A 263 15.16 -19.50 -23.31
CA HIS A 263 15.68 -20.87 -23.42
C HIS A 263 15.62 -21.39 -24.86
N PHE A 264 14.57 -21.07 -25.64
CA PHE A 264 14.46 -21.40 -27.07
C PHE A 264 15.42 -20.58 -27.92
N VAL A 265 15.65 -19.30 -27.61
CA VAL A 265 16.69 -18.48 -28.26
C VAL A 265 18.08 -18.99 -27.89
N PHE A 266 18.34 -19.36 -26.62
CA PHE A 266 19.62 -19.95 -26.23
C PHE A 266 19.85 -21.34 -26.87
N ILE A 267 18.82 -22.19 -26.96
CA ILE A 267 18.89 -23.53 -27.56
C ILE A 267 18.95 -23.48 -29.10
N ASN A 268 18.24 -22.55 -29.76
CA ASN A 268 18.34 -22.40 -31.22
C ASN A 268 19.53 -21.52 -31.65
N CYS A 269 20.14 -20.75 -30.74
CA CYS A 269 21.45 -20.13 -30.97
C CYS A 269 22.63 -21.09 -30.72
N ASP A 270 22.38 -22.34 -30.31
CA ASP A 270 23.29 -23.47 -30.56
C ASP A 270 23.24 -23.87 -32.05
N VAL A 271 23.35 -22.87 -32.93
CA VAL A 271 23.98 -23.07 -34.24
C VAL A 271 25.39 -23.52 -33.90
N GLN A 272 25.64 -24.83 -34.07
CA GLN A 272 26.94 -25.46 -33.98
C GLN A 272 27.97 -24.67 -34.82
N CYS A 273 28.64 -23.70 -34.20
CA CYS A 273 29.72 -22.96 -34.84
C CYS A 273 31.04 -23.36 -34.19
N ALA A 274 31.53 -24.54 -34.60
CA ALA A 274 32.97 -24.82 -34.60
C ALA A 274 33.72 -24.14 -35.76
N SER A 275 33.06 -23.26 -36.52
CA SER A 275 33.69 -22.44 -37.56
C SER A 275 32.80 -21.24 -37.90
N PHE A 276 33.35 -20.01 -37.87
CA PHE A 276 33.15 -18.90 -38.83
C PHE A 276 33.39 -17.48 -38.25
N SER A 277 34.09 -16.69 -39.08
CA SER A 277 34.18 -15.23 -39.34
C SER A 277 33.80 -14.14 -38.28
N PRO A 278 34.55 -13.00 -38.19
CA PRO A 278 34.31 -11.89 -37.26
C PRO A 278 32.99 -11.08 -37.44
N ASN A 279 32.22 -11.31 -38.50
CA ASN A 279 31.01 -10.51 -38.78
C ASN A 279 29.80 -10.84 -37.88
N ILE A 280 29.79 -11.99 -37.19
CA ILE A 280 28.68 -12.46 -36.33
C ILE A 280 28.70 -11.80 -34.92
N LEU A 281 29.82 -11.19 -34.52
CA LEU A 281 29.93 -10.46 -33.25
C LEU A 281 29.02 -9.22 -33.17
N LYS A 282 28.61 -8.65 -34.31
CA LYS A 282 27.62 -7.56 -34.35
C LYS A 282 26.20 -8.03 -34.03
N GLU A 283 25.83 -9.27 -34.39
CA GLU A 283 24.51 -9.83 -34.07
C GLU A 283 24.36 -10.19 -32.58
N LYS A 284 25.45 -10.60 -31.91
CA LYS A 284 25.43 -10.88 -30.45
C LYS A 284 25.13 -9.64 -29.60
N GLN A 285 25.57 -8.45 -30.02
CA GLN A 285 25.20 -7.20 -29.34
C GLN A 285 23.69 -6.90 -29.49
N HIS A 286 23.08 -7.24 -30.62
CA HIS A 286 21.64 -7.09 -30.81
C HIS A 286 20.83 -8.08 -29.97
N VAL A 287 21.27 -9.33 -29.85
CA VAL A 287 20.60 -10.34 -28.99
C VAL A 287 20.71 -9.98 -27.51
N LEU A 288 21.87 -9.51 -27.05
CA LEU A 288 22.02 -9.03 -25.68
C LEU A 288 21.16 -7.77 -25.43
N PHE A 289 21.04 -6.89 -26.42
CA PHE A 289 20.17 -5.71 -26.36
C PHE A 289 18.69 -6.10 -26.36
N ILE A 290 18.27 -7.10 -27.15
CA ILE A 290 16.91 -7.66 -27.16
C ILE A 290 16.61 -8.38 -25.84
N CYS A 291 17.55 -9.15 -25.28
CA CYS A 291 17.39 -9.74 -23.95
C CYS A 291 17.26 -8.65 -22.88
N HIS A 292 18.14 -7.65 -22.87
CA HIS A 292 18.01 -6.52 -21.93
C HIS A 292 16.70 -5.74 -22.12
N PHE A 293 16.27 -5.55 -23.38
CA PHE A 293 15.03 -4.88 -23.74
C PHE A 293 13.81 -5.70 -23.36
N LEU A 294 13.84 -7.03 -23.50
CA LEU A 294 12.78 -7.96 -23.09
C LEU A 294 12.74 -8.12 -21.57
N THR A 295 13.88 -8.23 -20.87
CA THR A 295 13.92 -8.22 -19.40
C THR A 295 13.40 -6.90 -18.86
N ARG A 296 13.74 -5.78 -19.50
CA ARG A 296 13.22 -4.45 -19.15
C ARG A 296 11.75 -4.28 -19.55
N ALA A 297 11.28 -4.89 -20.64
CA ALA A 297 9.87 -4.92 -21.04
C ALA A 297 9.02 -5.87 -20.17
N VAL A 298 9.60 -6.93 -19.63
CA VAL A 298 8.98 -7.85 -18.64
C VAL A 298 8.98 -7.25 -17.25
N LEU A 299 9.99 -6.46 -16.87
CA LEU A 299 9.94 -5.63 -15.66
C LEU A 299 8.93 -4.48 -15.77
N LEU A 300 8.52 -4.10 -16.98
CA LEU A 300 7.43 -3.14 -17.24
C LEU A 300 6.04 -3.81 -17.26
N LEU A 301 5.96 -5.14 -17.18
CA LEU A 301 4.70 -5.86 -17.04
C LEU A 301 4.32 -5.90 -15.57
N LYS A 302 3.31 -5.11 -15.22
CA LYS A 302 2.64 -5.04 -13.91
C LYS A 302 2.52 -6.43 -13.26
N SER A 303 3.45 -6.78 -12.39
CA SER A 303 3.42 -8.06 -11.67
C SER A 303 2.84 -7.83 -10.28
N VAL A 304 1.64 -8.37 -10.06
CA VAL A 304 1.05 -8.45 -8.72
C VAL A 304 1.93 -9.34 -7.85
N ASP A 305 2.47 -8.83 -6.74
CA ASP A 305 3.29 -9.62 -5.80
C ASP A 305 2.39 -10.54 -4.95
N TYR A 306 1.99 -11.66 -5.56
CA TYR A 306 1.21 -12.70 -4.90
C TYR A 306 1.90 -13.26 -3.66
N GLY A 307 3.23 -13.25 -3.59
CA GLY A 307 3.99 -13.87 -2.52
C GLY A 307 3.85 -13.15 -1.19
N ARG A 308 4.23 -11.86 -1.13
CA ARG A 308 4.10 -11.06 0.09
C ARG A 308 2.64 -10.96 0.55
N MET A 309 1.71 -10.87 -0.38
CA MET A 309 0.28 -10.84 -0.05
C MET A 309 -0.20 -12.20 0.49
N ALA A 310 0.26 -13.32 -0.06
CA ALA A 310 -0.10 -14.65 0.47
C ALA A 310 0.36 -14.83 1.92
N GLU A 311 1.55 -14.35 2.30
CA GLU A 311 2.03 -14.38 3.68
C GLU A 311 1.10 -13.62 4.64
N ILE A 312 0.70 -12.40 4.26
CA ILE A 312 -0.25 -11.57 5.02
C ILE A 312 -1.59 -12.31 5.14
N LEU A 313 -2.13 -12.81 4.04
CA LEU A 313 -3.42 -13.49 4.00
C LEU A 313 -3.44 -14.77 4.85
N VAL A 314 -2.38 -15.57 4.80
CA VAL A 314 -2.20 -16.78 5.62
C VAL A 314 -2.23 -16.41 7.11
N GLN A 315 -1.54 -15.35 7.50
CA GLN A 315 -1.57 -14.86 8.87
C GLN A 315 -2.99 -14.40 9.27
N ARG A 316 -3.68 -13.66 8.39
CA ARG A 316 -5.03 -13.12 8.64
C ARG A 316 -6.13 -14.18 8.64
N ALA A 317 -5.96 -15.28 7.92
CA ALA A 317 -6.84 -16.45 7.99
C ALA A 317 -6.79 -17.15 9.37
N GLY A 318 -5.76 -16.87 10.18
CA GLY A 318 -5.68 -17.27 11.58
C GLY A 318 -6.33 -16.29 12.57
N SER A 319 -6.89 -15.17 12.11
CA SER A 319 -7.44 -14.12 12.98
C SER A 319 -8.56 -14.66 13.89
N PRO A 320 -8.63 -14.23 15.17
CA PRO A 320 -9.77 -14.54 16.03
C PRO A 320 -11.06 -13.87 15.52
N ASP A 321 -10.94 -12.70 14.90
CA ASP A 321 -12.08 -11.99 14.30
C ASP A 321 -12.61 -12.75 13.09
N GLU A 322 -13.90 -13.07 13.13
CA GLU A 322 -14.54 -13.93 12.13
C GLU A 322 -14.63 -13.27 10.76
N PHE A 323 -14.92 -11.97 10.73
CA PHE A 323 -15.06 -11.22 9.49
C PHE A 323 -13.72 -11.11 8.77
N THR A 324 -12.68 -10.67 9.48
CA THR A 324 -11.29 -10.61 9.00
C THR A 324 -10.84 -11.97 8.46
N ARG A 325 -11.12 -13.05 9.19
CA ARG A 325 -10.78 -14.42 8.78
C ARG A 325 -11.52 -14.83 7.51
N LEU A 326 -12.82 -14.55 7.40
CA LEU A 326 -13.62 -14.83 6.21
C LEU A 326 -13.10 -14.06 4.99
N THR A 327 -12.79 -12.77 5.14
CA THR A 327 -12.22 -11.95 4.07
C THR A 327 -10.87 -12.52 3.61
N ALA A 328 -9.99 -12.88 4.55
CA ALA A 328 -8.68 -13.44 4.24
C ALA A 328 -8.77 -14.76 3.47
N ILE A 329 -9.61 -15.72 3.91
CA ILE A 329 -9.75 -16.98 3.17
C ILE A 329 -10.45 -16.81 1.81
N THR A 330 -11.29 -15.78 1.66
CA THR A 330 -11.91 -15.45 0.37
C THR A 330 -10.85 -14.94 -0.60
N TRP A 331 -9.95 -14.07 -0.15
CA TRP A 331 -8.78 -13.66 -0.92
C TRP A 331 -7.87 -14.84 -1.27
N ILE A 332 -7.56 -15.71 -0.31
CA ILE A 332 -6.76 -16.92 -0.56
C ILE A 332 -7.43 -17.79 -1.63
N ASN A 333 -8.76 -17.97 -1.58
CA ASN A 333 -9.49 -18.75 -2.58
C ASN A 333 -9.29 -18.19 -3.99
N GLU A 334 -9.47 -16.88 -4.16
CA GLU A 334 -9.28 -16.22 -5.46
C GLU A 334 -7.81 -16.27 -5.89
N PHE A 335 -6.86 -16.12 -4.96
CA PHE A 335 -5.44 -16.25 -5.22
C PHE A 335 -5.10 -17.65 -5.71
N VAL A 336 -5.62 -18.71 -5.09
CA VAL A 336 -5.40 -20.09 -5.55
C VAL A 336 -5.93 -20.29 -6.99
N LYS A 337 -7.10 -19.72 -7.31
CA LYS A 337 -7.69 -19.79 -8.66
C LYS A 337 -6.88 -19.02 -9.72
N LEU A 338 -6.16 -17.97 -9.30
CA LEU A 338 -5.45 -17.05 -10.20
C LEU A 338 -3.94 -17.29 -10.28
N GLY A 339 -3.31 -17.64 -9.16
CA GLY A 339 -1.89 -17.42 -8.89
C GLY A 339 -0.93 -18.48 -9.43
N GLY A 340 -1.43 -19.52 -10.11
CA GLY A 340 -0.61 -20.48 -10.87
C GLY A 340 0.68 -20.92 -10.16
N TYR A 341 1.80 -20.99 -10.90
CA TYR A 341 3.10 -21.38 -10.35
C TYR A 341 3.68 -20.39 -9.32
N GLN A 342 3.27 -19.11 -9.35
CA GLN A 342 3.81 -18.08 -8.44
C GLN A 342 3.43 -18.34 -6.98
N LEU A 343 2.32 -19.04 -6.75
CA LEU A 343 1.86 -19.41 -5.40
C LEU A 343 2.39 -20.75 -4.91
N VAL A 344 3.09 -21.53 -5.74
CA VAL A 344 3.61 -22.87 -5.37
C VAL A 344 4.44 -22.84 -4.08
N PRO A 345 5.36 -21.87 -3.87
CA PRO A 345 6.12 -21.79 -2.62
C PRO A 345 5.25 -21.59 -1.37
N TYR A 346 4.05 -21.03 -1.54
CA TYR A 346 3.16 -20.64 -0.45
C TYR A 346 2.02 -21.64 -0.22
N TYR A 347 1.81 -22.63 -1.11
CA TYR A 347 0.70 -23.59 -0.98
C TYR A 347 0.72 -24.38 0.32
N ALA A 348 1.90 -24.70 0.86
CA ALA A 348 2.00 -25.39 2.15
C ALA A 348 1.41 -24.54 3.29
N ASP A 349 1.73 -23.26 3.35
CA ASP A 349 1.24 -22.36 4.39
C ASP A 349 -0.21 -21.93 4.17
N ILE A 350 -0.63 -21.79 2.90
CA ILE A 350 -2.04 -21.65 2.52
C ILE A 350 -2.84 -22.85 3.03
N LEU A 351 -2.42 -24.08 2.76
CA LEU A 351 -3.06 -25.28 3.29
C LEU A 351 -3.12 -25.21 4.82
N ARG A 352 -1.99 -24.93 5.48
CA ARG A 352 -1.92 -24.79 6.95
C ARG A 352 -3.01 -23.86 7.50
N ALA A 353 -3.28 -22.74 6.83
CA ALA A 353 -4.31 -21.78 7.23
C ALA A 353 -5.75 -22.24 6.89
N ILE A 354 -5.96 -22.90 5.75
CA ILE A 354 -7.28 -23.31 5.27
C ILE A 354 -7.83 -24.53 6.03
N LEU A 355 -6.98 -25.49 6.42
CA LEU A 355 -7.47 -26.75 6.99
C LEU A 355 -8.28 -26.61 8.29
N PRO A 356 -7.88 -25.78 9.26
CA PRO A 356 -8.72 -25.51 10.43
C PRO A 356 -10.08 -24.90 10.04
N CYS A 357 -10.13 -24.11 8.96
CA CYS A 357 -11.32 -23.40 8.51
C CYS A 357 -12.40 -24.33 7.91
N ILE A 358 -12.04 -25.50 7.37
CA ILE A 358 -13.00 -26.50 6.83
C ILE A 358 -13.97 -27.02 7.92
N SER A 359 -13.50 -27.04 9.17
CA SER A 359 -14.28 -27.45 10.33
C SER A 359 -14.67 -26.28 11.24
N ASN A 360 -14.66 -25.05 10.71
CA ASN A 360 -15.04 -23.86 11.47
C ASN A 360 -16.52 -23.93 11.91
N LYS A 361 -16.87 -23.23 12.99
CA LYS A 361 -18.25 -23.13 13.48
C LYS A 361 -19.12 -22.30 12.53
N GLU A 362 -18.55 -21.28 11.89
CA GLU A 362 -19.25 -20.43 10.94
C GLU A 362 -19.39 -21.10 9.57
N GLU A 363 -20.60 -21.09 9.02
CA GLU A 363 -20.90 -21.80 7.77
C GLU A 363 -20.21 -21.16 6.57
N LYS A 364 -20.24 -19.83 6.47
CA LYS A 364 -19.62 -19.11 5.35
C LYS A 364 -18.13 -19.43 5.25
N ILE A 365 -17.45 -19.48 6.39
CA ILE A 365 -16.03 -19.83 6.47
C ILE A 365 -15.78 -21.27 6.00
N ARG A 366 -16.62 -22.23 6.42
CA ARG A 366 -16.48 -23.63 5.97
C ARG A 366 -16.67 -23.77 4.47
N VAL A 367 -17.62 -23.05 3.88
CA VAL A 367 -17.93 -23.13 2.45
C VAL A 367 -16.72 -22.67 1.63
N VAL A 368 -16.22 -21.47 1.91
CA VAL A 368 -15.04 -20.93 1.21
C VAL A 368 -13.81 -21.81 1.41
N ALA A 369 -13.54 -22.25 2.64
CA ALA A 369 -12.38 -23.10 2.92
C ALA A 369 -12.44 -24.47 2.20
N ARG A 370 -13.64 -25.04 2.01
CA ARG A 370 -13.80 -26.28 1.23
C ARG A 370 -13.58 -26.03 -0.24
N GLU A 371 -14.12 -24.94 -0.78
CA GLU A 371 -13.90 -24.52 -2.16
C GLU A 371 -12.40 -24.35 -2.43
N THR A 372 -11.69 -23.59 -1.58
CA THR A 372 -10.23 -23.42 -1.68
C THR A 372 -9.48 -24.74 -1.62
N ASN A 373 -9.90 -25.67 -0.77
CA ASN A 373 -9.29 -27.00 -0.69
C ASN A 373 -9.51 -27.82 -1.96
N GLU A 374 -10.68 -27.74 -2.60
CA GLU A 374 -10.91 -28.41 -3.88
C GLU A 374 -10.11 -27.77 -5.02
N GLU A 375 -10.03 -26.43 -5.07
CA GLU A 375 -9.19 -25.72 -6.05
C GLU A 375 -7.72 -26.13 -5.92
N LEU A 376 -7.17 -26.16 -4.69
CA LEU A 376 -5.79 -26.61 -4.44
C LEU A 376 -5.54 -28.05 -4.91
N ARG A 377 -6.55 -28.93 -4.83
CA ARG A 377 -6.45 -30.32 -5.30
C ARG A 377 -6.53 -30.43 -6.82
N ALA A 378 -7.24 -29.52 -7.47
CA ALA A 378 -7.37 -29.48 -8.92
C ALA A 378 -6.10 -28.97 -9.62
N ILE A 379 -5.17 -28.34 -8.89
CA ILE A 379 -3.89 -27.87 -9.44
C ILE A 379 -3.04 -29.08 -9.88
N GLN A 380 -2.83 -29.18 -11.19
CA GLN A 380 -1.88 -30.13 -11.77
C GLN A 380 -0.48 -29.55 -11.62
N ALA A 381 0.25 -29.97 -10.58
CA ALA A 381 1.66 -29.61 -10.43
C ALA A 381 2.52 -30.39 -11.44
N ASP A 382 3.41 -29.69 -12.16
CA ASP A 382 4.43 -30.34 -12.98
C ASP A 382 5.42 -31.08 -12.04
N PRO A 383 5.70 -32.38 -12.24
CA PRO A 383 6.60 -33.16 -11.38
C PRO A 383 8.04 -32.63 -11.28
N ALA A 384 8.44 -31.66 -12.09
CA ALA A 384 9.75 -31.00 -12.00
C ALA A 384 9.82 -29.89 -10.92
N GLU A 385 8.69 -29.44 -10.38
CA GLU A 385 8.64 -28.32 -9.44
C GLU A 385 8.73 -28.80 -7.99
N ALA A 386 9.69 -28.26 -7.23
CA ALA A 386 10.04 -28.69 -5.88
C ALA A 386 8.89 -28.41 -4.88
N PHE A 387 7.99 -29.37 -4.74
CA PHE A 387 6.93 -29.36 -3.74
C PHE A 387 7.52 -29.70 -2.36
N ASP A 388 7.40 -28.81 -1.37
CA ASP A 388 7.89 -29.09 0.00
C ASP A 388 6.98 -30.09 0.73
N VAL A 389 7.24 -31.37 0.46
CA VAL A 389 6.57 -32.51 1.11
C VAL A 389 6.75 -32.49 2.63
N GLY A 390 7.87 -31.95 3.14
CA GLY A 390 8.16 -31.88 4.57
C GLY A 390 7.21 -30.94 5.32
N ALA A 391 6.94 -29.77 4.74
CA ALA A 391 5.98 -28.81 5.29
C ALA A 391 4.56 -29.41 5.37
N ILE A 392 4.14 -30.15 4.36
CA ILE A 392 2.81 -30.77 4.28
C ILE A 392 2.64 -31.90 5.29
N LEU A 393 3.67 -32.72 5.47
CA LEU A 393 3.64 -33.77 6.50
C LEU A 393 3.61 -33.19 7.92
N SER A 394 4.23 -32.02 8.15
CA SER A 394 4.12 -31.30 9.42
C SER A 394 2.70 -30.82 9.73
N ILE A 395 1.93 -30.48 8.68
CA ILE A 395 0.52 -30.04 8.79
C ILE A 395 -0.37 -31.24 9.09
N ALA A 396 -0.19 -32.35 8.37
CA ALA A 396 -0.93 -33.60 8.59
C ALA A 396 -0.77 -34.12 10.03
N ARG A 397 0.41 -33.94 10.64
CA ARG A 397 0.68 -34.28 12.06
C ARG A 397 -0.18 -33.48 13.06
N ARG A 398 -0.57 -32.24 12.74
CA ARG A 398 -1.32 -31.34 13.65
C ARG A 398 -2.83 -31.45 13.49
N CYS A 399 -3.34 -32.07 12.42
CA CYS A 399 -4.77 -32.32 12.23
C CYS A 399 -5.21 -33.58 12.98
N SER A 400 -6.30 -33.50 13.76
CA SER A 400 -6.90 -34.68 14.38
C SER A 400 -7.37 -35.70 13.32
N PHE A 401 -7.36 -37.00 13.67
CA PHE A 401 -7.72 -38.11 12.77
C PHE A 401 -9.07 -37.91 12.04
N PHE A 402 -10.02 -37.24 12.69
CA PHE A 402 -11.34 -36.95 12.13
C PHE A 402 -11.31 -35.88 11.02
N ASN A 403 -10.39 -34.93 11.11
CA ASN A 403 -10.20 -33.87 10.12
C ASN A 403 -9.44 -34.37 8.89
N LEU A 404 -8.50 -35.31 9.06
CA LEU A 404 -7.75 -35.93 7.97
C LEU A 404 -8.64 -36.69 6.96
N ARG A 405 -9.76 -37.26 7.43
CA ARG A 405 -10.71 -37.99 6.58
C ARG A 405 -11.57 -37.06 5.72
N LYS A 406 -11.91 -35.88 6.25
CA LYS A 406 -12.59 -34.81 5.50
C LYS A 406 -11.62 -34.11 4.53
N LEU A 407 -10.37 -33.94 4.94
CA LEU A 407 -9.27 -33.37 4.16
C LEU A 407 -9.08 -34.04 2.79
N LEU A 408 -9.11 -35.38 2.80
CA LEU A 408 -8.75 -36.18 1.64
C LEU A 408 -9.93 -36.42 0.69
N GLY A 409 -11.15 -35.97 1.02
CA GLY A 409 -12.33 -36.06 0.15
C GLY A 409 -12.69 -37.47 -0.36
N PHE A 410 -12.04 -38.52 0.12
CA PHE A 410 -12.19 -39.89 -0.36
C PHE A 410 -12.80 -40.80 0.71
N ASN A 411 -13.66 -41.72 0.28
CA ASN A 411 -13.95 -42.96 1.00
C ASN A 411 -12.72 -43.90 0.92
N LEU A 412 -11.59 -43.48 1.47
CA LEU A 412 -10.44 -44.37 1.62
C LEU A 412 -10.82 -45.49 2.58
N SER A 413 -10.62 -46.74 2.14
CA SER A 413 -10.69 -47.89 3.04
C SER A 413 -9.72 -47.66 4.21
N ILE A 414 -10.03 -48.19 5.39
CA ILE A 414 -9.17 -48.14 6.59
C ILE A 414 -7.72 -48.58 6.27
N LEU A 415 -7.54 -49.44 5.25
CA LEU A 415 -6.24 -49.94 4.80
C LEU A 415 -5.37 -48.87 4.13
N SER A 416 -5.95 -47.95 3.35
CA SER A 416 -5.20 -46.90 2.66
C SER A 416 -4.75 -45.79 3.61
N VAL A 417 -5.57 -45.48 4.62
CA VAL A 417 -5.20 -44.57 5.72
C VAL A 417 -4.11 -45.17 6.60
N LYS A 418 -4.15 -46.49 6.85
CA LYS A 418 -3.07 -47.21 7.54
C LYS A 418 -1.74 -47.16 6.78
N LYS A 419 -1.75 -47.27 5.45
CA LYS A 419 -0.54 -47.14 4.62
C LYS A 419 0.06 -45.73 4.68
N LEU A 420 -0.78 -44.69 4.66
CA LEU A 420 -0.33 -43.30 4.83
C LEU A 420 0.27 -43.08 6.23
N LEU A 421 -0.38 -43.61 7.28
CA LEU A 421 0.15 -43.58 8.66
C LEU A 421 1.48 -44.34 8.78
N ILE A 422 1.62 -45.50 8.14
CA ILE A 422 2.88 -46.27 8.11
C ILE A 422 4.00 -45.45 7.45
N CYS A 423 3.71 -44.73 6.35
CA CYS A 423 4.70 -43.85 5.73
C CYS A 423 5.07 -42.66 6.63
N ILE A 424 4.11 -42.10 7.38
CA ILE A 424 4.35 -41.04 8.37
C ILE A 424 5.19 -41.56 9.55
N VAL A 425 4.96 -42.79 10.01
CA VAL A 425 5.74 -43.46 11.09
C VAL A 425 7.15 -43.84 10.62
N LEU A 426 7.30 -44.27 9.37
CA LEU A 426 8.61 -44.51 8.75
C LEU A 426 9.39 -43.19 8.58
N TRP A 427 8.71 -42.08 8.30
CA TRP A 427 9.30 -40.75 8.29
C TRP A 427 9.67 -40.24 9.70
N GLU A 428 8.88 -40.52 10.74
CA GLU A 428 9.24 -40.27 12.15
C GLU A 428 10.50 -41.01 12.58
N SER A 429 10.72 -42.21 12.05
CA SER A 429 11.87 -43.04 12.39
C SER A 429 13.21 -42.49 11.86
N LYS A 430 13.20 -41.53 10.91
CA LYS A 430 14.38 -40.79 10.42
C LYS A 430 15.09 -40.00 11.52
N ASN A 431 14.37 -39.51 12.52
CA ASN A 431 14.96 -38.74 13.61
C ASN A 431 15.58 -39.63 14.72
N GLN A 432 15.49 -40.96 14.60
CA GLN A 432 16.02 -41.91 15.59
C GLN A 432 16.97 -42.95 15.01
N LEU A 433 16.97 -43.20 13.69
CA LEU A 433 17.80 -44.25 13.06
C LEU A 433 18.63 -43.63 11.93
N GLY A 434 19.95 -43.69 12.08
CA GLY A 434 20.94 -43.09 11.19
C GLY A 434 21.03 -43.70 9.78
N ASN A 435 22.01 -43.19 9.02
CA ASN A 435 22.20 -43.20 7.55
C ASN A 435 22.07 -44.51 6.74
N ASP A 436 21.72 -45.66 7.32
CA ASP A 436 21.78 -46.96 6.63
C ASP A 436 20.54 -47.30 5.76
N TYR A 437 19.64 -46.34 5.51
CA TYR A 437 18.36 -46.58 4.82
C TYR A 437 18.05 -45.57 3.68
N GLU A 438 19.06 -45.00 3.02
CA GLU A 438 18.84 -44.06 1.90
C GLU A 438 18.00 -44.65 0.75
N ASP A 439 18.19 -45.92 0.39
CA ASP A 439 17.44 -46.55 -0.71
C ASP A 439 15.96 -46.79 -0.38
N LEU A 440 15.66 -47.16 0.87
CA LEU A 440 14.29 -47.31 1.37
C LEU A 440 13.60 -45.95 1.53
N PHE A 441 14.37 -44.89 1.79
CA PHE A 441 13.90 -43.51 1.88
C PHE A 441 13.60 -42.92 0.51
N CYS A 442 14.46 -43.15 -0.50
CA CYS A 442 14.17 -42.81 -1.90
C CYS A 442 12.90 -43.52 -2.38
N LEU A 443 12.75 -44.81 -2.06
CA LEU A 443 11.54 -45.56 -2.38
C LEU A 443 10.31 -45.03 -1.64
N ALA A 444 10.42 -44.69 -0.35
CA ALA A 444 9.33 -44.12 0.43
C ALA A 444 8.94 -42.72 -0.03
N ASN A 445 9.90 -41.86 -0.38
CA ASN A 445 9.65 -40.54 -0.97
C ASN A 445 9.05 -40.68 -2.35
N SER A 446 9.54 -41.57 -3.21
CA SER A 446 8.93 -41.85 -4.51
C SER A 446 7.52 -42.43 -4.37
N ILE A 447 7.26 -43.26 -3.36
CA ILE A 447 5.91 -43.80 -3.06
C ILE A 447 5.02 -42.71 -2.47
N LEU A 448 5.52 -41.83 -1.61
CA LEU A 448 4.77 -40.68 -1.09
C LEU A 448 4.46 -39.70 -2.21
N HIS A 449 5.43 -39.40 -3.07
CA HIS A 449 5.28 -38.57 -4.25
C HIS A 449 4.31 -39.22 -5.24
N LEU A 450 4.36 -40.54 -5.47
CA LEU A 450 3.40 -41.27 -6.31
C LEU A 450 2.00 -41.34 -5.69
N LEU A 451 1.88 -41.50 -4.36
CA LEU A 451 0.59 -41.51 -3.65
C LEU A 451 0.00 -40.11 -3.56
N PHE A 452 0.83 -39.09 -3.45
CA PHE A 452 0.45 -37.68 -3.41
C PHE A 452 0.10 -37.17 -4.81
N CYS A 453 0.90 -37.50 -5.84
CA CYS A 453 0.56 -37.34 -7.24
C CYS A 453 -0.72 -38.11 -7.60
N ARG A 454 -0.95 -39.33 -7.11
CA ARG A 454 -2.24 -40.03 -7.29
C ARG A 454 -3.40 -39.40 -6.52
N MET A 455 -3.14 -38.82 -5.35
CA MET A 455 -4.14 -38.11 -4.54
C MET A 455 -4.57 -36.77 -5.14
N ILE A 456 -3.69 -36.12 -5.91
CA ILE A 456 -3.92 -34.85 -6.61
C ILE A 456 -4.41 -35.07 -8.05
N LEU A 457 -3.84 -36.02 -8.80
CA LEU A 457 -4.10 -36.20 -10.24
C LEU A 457 -5.35 -37.03 -10.59
N GLY A 458 -6.10 -37.54 -9.60
CA GLY A 458 -7.38 -38.22 -9.86
C GLY A 458 -7.34 -39.35 -10.90
N MET A 459 -6.21 -40.02 -11.12
CA MET A 459 -6.13 -41.16 -12.02
C MET A 459 -6.59 -42.42 -11.30
N VAL A 460 -7.72 -42.97 -11.78
CA VAL A 460 -8.23 -44.32 -11.51
C VAL A 460 -7.15 -45.38 -11.71
#